data_AF-A0A1X0T536-F1
#
_entry.id   AF-A0A1X0T536-F1
#
_cell.length_a   1.000
_cell.length_b   1.000
_cell.length_c   1.000
_cell.angle_alpha   90.00
_cell.angle_beta   90.00
_cell.angle_gamma   90.00
#
_symmetry.space_group_name_H-M   'P 1'
#
loop_
_entity.id
_entity.type
_entity.pdbx_description
1 polymer ?
#
loop_
_entity_poly.entity_id
_entity_poly.type
_entity_poly.pdbx_seq_one_letter_code
_entity_poly.pdbx_strand_id
1 'polypeptide(L)'
;MKMLAKTAAAAIFGICAFAGAAEAATVNLLVMQEDWDPESLVRNTRIQNAVLSTINQTLNAPAYQSRLRQYGIEGMDVYDETALTLNFYQQDRQRRTDEELISVVRSVNNPQMDIVVPYTIYARAVTEPYSGIVKLQMALNYRALDVRSGRFVGSDNLDLDTQGVSFTGCAAGLNGTPADPHCIKEFVSQNGEKLARNAGNKLALQIAGLLGRQYGGSGASEVETIDDAPINDALGDVAALPSRGAAGSGCDNIPTTFSVTFRGFEQRQMNAVEEYMAYWKCALDLDVTGSDFSEITFSYKTRSDQQRMLRNIRLMLELMGVVAEPQTQGSNEIVVEALGIREN
;
A
#
# COMPACT_ATOMS: atom_id res chain seq x y z
N MET A 1 -5.78 27.65 78.06
CA MET A 1 -5.35 28.54 76.95
C MET A 1 -4.07 28.02 76.33
N LYS A 2 -4.16 27.47 75.11
CA LYS A 2 -3.16 27.51 74.03
C LYS A 2 -3.69 26.63 72.89
N MET A 3 -4.32 27.29 71.92
CA MET A 3 -4.52 26.79 70.57
C MET A 3 -3.15 26.68 69.90
N LEU A 4 -2.95 25.68 69.03
CA LEU A 4 -2.14 25.83 67.81
C LEU A 4 -2.40 24.65 66.84
N ALA A 5 -3.14 25.02 65.79
CA ALA A 5 -3.21 24.53 64.42
C ALA A 5 -2.63 23.15 64.07
N LYS A 6 -3.52 22.25 63.64
CA LYS A 6 -3.20 21.18 62.69
C LYS A 6 -3.74 21.57 61.32
N THR A 7 -2.88 22.07 60.45
CA THR A 7 -3.14 22.25 59.02
C THR A 7 -3.04 20.90 58.33
N ALA A 8 -4.17 20.37 57.86
CA ALA A 8 -4.21 19.22 56.97
C ALA A 8 -3.96 19.71 55.53
N ALA A 9 -2.79 19.41 54.98
CA ALA A 9 -2.51 19.60 53.57
C ALA A 9 -3.15 18.44 52.78
N ALA A 10 -4.23 18.72 52.05
CA ALA A 10 -4.80 17.80 51.09
C ALA A 10 -3.92 17.81 49.83
N ALA A 11 -3.07 16.79 49.69
CA ALA A 11 -2.32 16.55 48.45
C ALA A 11 -3.28 15.98 47.39
N ILE A 12 -3.69 16.83 46.46
CA ILE A 12 -4.39 16.44 45.24
C ILE A 12 -3.40 15.66 44.38
N PHE A 13 -3.48 14.33 44.42
CA PHE A 13 -2.83 13.46 43.45
C PHE A 13 -3.52 13.64 42.10
N GLY A 14 -2.92 14.47 41.25
CA GLY A 14 -3.30 14.58 39.85
C GLY A 14 -3.02 13.26 39.15
N ILE A 15 -4.10 12.56 38.80
CA ILE A 15 -4.07 11.44 37.86
C ILE A 15 -3.78 12.04 36.49
N CYS A 16 -2.49 12.14 36.12
CA CYS A 16 -2.10 12.30 34.73
C CYS A 16 -2.51 11.01 34.01
N ALA A 17 -3.59 11.07 33.26
CA ALA A 17 -3.90 10.06 32.26
C ALA A 17 -2.72 10.00 31.29
N PHE A 18 -1.95 8.91 31.36
CA PHE A 18 -1.06 8.53 30.28
C PHE A 18 -1.95 8.22 29.08
N ALA A 19 -2.17 9.22 28.22
CA ALA A 19 -2.61 8.98 26.88
C ALA A 19 -1.51 8.14 26.22
N GLY A 20 -1.79 6.86 25.98
CA GLY A 20 -0.90 6.02 25.19
C GLY A 20 -0.59 6.73 23.89
N ALA A 21 0.69 6.93 23.58
CA ALA A 21 1.09 7.35 22.26
C ALA A 21 0.53 6.30 21.29
N ALA A 22 -0.39 6.71 20.43
CA ALA A 22 -0.80 5.87 19.31
C ALA A 22 0.48 5.60 18.50
N GLU A 23 0.88 4.34 18.45
CA GLU A 23 1.98 3.90 17.60
C GLU A 23 1.60 4.31 16.18
N ALA A 24 2.44 5.13 15.56
CA ALA A 24 2.08 5.72 14.29
C ALA A 24 2.13 4.61 13.23
N ALA A 25 1.03 4.45 12.49
CA ALA A 25 0.87 3.34 11.57
C ALA A 25 1.91 3.45 10.45
N THR A 26 2.77 2.44 10.32
CA THR A 26 3.63 2.25 9.14
C THR A 26 3.04 1.18 8.24
N VAL A 27 3.46 1.16 6.97
CA VAL A 27 3.10 0.09 6.04
C VAL A 27 4.31 -0.80 5.86
N ASN A 28 4.13 -2.11 6.04
CA ASN A 28 5.22 -3.08 5.88
C ASN A 28 5.28 -3.56 4.44
N LEU A 29 6.40 -3.30 3.77
CA LEU A 29 6.62 -3.65 2.37
C LEU A 29 7.74 -4.67 2.23
N LEU A 30 7.53 -5.62 1.34
CA LEU A 30 8.58 -6.55 0.91
C LEU A 30 8.80 -6.46 -0.59
N VAL A 31 10.00 -6.03 -0.98
CA VAL A 31 10.42 -5.94 -2.38
C VAL A 31 11.29 -7.14 -2.71
N MET A 32 10.96 -7.85 -3.78
CA MET A 32 11.67 -9.07 -4.16
C MET A 32 11.74 -9.27 -5.68
N GLN A 33 12.78 -9.95 -6.14
CA GLN A 33 12.93 -10.20 -7.57
C GLN A 33 12.12 -11.44 -7.99
N GLU A 34 11.27 -11.31 -8.99
CA GLU A 34 10.75 -12.45 -9.74
C GLU A 34 11.70 -12.73 -10.91
N ASP A 35 12.33 -13.92 -10.89
CA ASP A 35 13.32 -14.34 -11.88
C ASP A 35 12.94 -15.63 -12.59
N TRP A 36 11.68 -16.09 -12.53
CA TRP A 36 11.24 -17.32 -13.21
C TRP A 36 11.45 -17.30 -14.72
N ASP A 37 11.21 -16.17 -15.36
CA ASP A 37 11.30 -16.01 -16.82
C ASP A 37 12.74 -16.23 -17.33
N PRO A 38 12.98 -17.18 -18.26
CA PRO A 38 14.30 -17.42 -18.82
C PRO A 38 15.02 -16.18 -19.37
N GLU A 39 14.27 -15.20 -19.88
CA GLU A 39 14.81 -13.96 -20.44
C GLU A 39 15.10 -12.88 -19.38
N SER A 40 14.64 -13.06 -18.14
CA SER A 40 14.95 -12.14 -17.05
C SER A 40 16.40 -12.31 -16.58
N LEU A 41 16.95 -11.25 -15.99
CA LEU A 41 18.21 -11.32 -15.25
C LEU A 41 18.06 -12.30 -14.08
N VAL A 42 19.12 -13.05 -13.82
CA VAL A 42 19.19 -14.01 -12.72
C VAL A 42 19.45 -13.28 -11.40
N ARG A 43 18.93 -13.83 -10.30
CA ARG A 43 19.24 -13.41 -8.92
C ARG A 43 20.74 -13.47 -8.61
N ASN A 44 21.17 -12.76 -7.56
CA ASN A 44 22.55 -12.70 -7.05
C ASN A 44 23.56 -12.06 -8.02
N THR A 45 23.07 -11.23 -8.95
CA THR A 45 23.93 -10.41 -9.82
C THR A 45 24.13 -9.03 -9.23
N ARG A 46 25.29 -8.39 -9.51
CA ARG A 46 25.58 -7.01 -9.08
C ARG A 46 24.48 -6.03 -9.49
N ILE A 47 23.95 -6.21 -10.70
CA ILE A 47 22.89 -5.36 -11.27
C ILE A 47 21.61 -5.50 -10.46
N GLN A 48 21.18 -6.73 -10.16
CA GLN A 48 20.01 -6.94 -9.33
C GLN A 48 20.20 -6.34 -7.93
N ASN A 49 21.32 -6.62 -7.26
CA ASN A 49 21.56 -6.08 -5.92
C ASN A 49 21.51 -4.54 -5.90
N ALA A 50 22.03 -3.89 -6.95
CA ALA A 50 21.94 -2.44 -7.11
C ALA A 50 20.49 -1.97 -7.30
N VAL A 51 19.70 -2.65 -8.16
CA VAL A 51 18.28 -2.34 -8.37
C VAL A 51 17.47 -2.52 -7.09
N LEU A 52 17.60 -3.65 -6.40
CA LEU A 52 16.91 -3.93 -5.14
C LEU A 52 17.24 -2.87 -4.09
N SER A 53 18.54 -2.62 -3.87
CA SER A 53 19.00 -1.63 -2.90
C SER A 53 18.46 -0.23 -3.23
N THR A 54 18.41 0.13 -4.51
CA THR A 54 17.91 1.41 -4.98
C THR A 54 16.40 1.55 -4.76
N ILE A 55 15.60 0.52 -5.07
CA ILE A 55 14.15 0.54 -4.80
C ILE A 55 13.92 0.69 -3.30
N ASN A 56 14.59 -0.13 -2.48
CA ASN A 56 14.45 -0.10 -1.02
C ASN A 56 14.82 1.27 -0.43
N GLN A 57 15.94 1.85 -0.87
CA GLN A 57 16.36 3.18 -0.43
C GLN A 57 15.38 4.27 -0.87
N THR A 58 14.83 4.15 -2.08
CA THR A 58 13.87 5.12 -2.62
C THR A 58 12.56 5.08 -1.83
N LEU A 59 12.02 3.89 -1.57
CA LEU A 59 10.79 3.72 -0.79
C LEU A 59 10.95 4.14 0.68
N ASN A 60 12.09 3.81 1.31
CA ASN A 60 12.40 4.26 2.67
C ASN A 60 12.79 5.76 2.78
N ALA A 61 12.81 6.51 1.66
CA ALA A 61 13.27 7.88 1.68
C ALA A 61 12.32 8.80 2.49
N PRO A 62 12.85 9.74 3.30
CA PRO A 62 12.03 10.68 4.08
C PRO A 62 11.06 11.53 3.25
N ALA A 63 11.35 11.73 1.97
CA ALA A 63 10.48 12.46 1.04
C ALA A 63 9.05 11.88 1.01
N TYR A 64 8.92 10.55 1.05
CA TYR A 64 7.62 9.88 1.01
C TYR A 64 6.91 9.87 2.35
N GLN A 65 7.65 9.88 3.47
CA GLN A 65 7.07 9.98 4.81
C GLN A 65 6.18 11.22 4.95
N SER A 66 6.64 12.38 4.46
CA SER A 66 5.85 13.62 4.50
C SER A 66 4.52 13.52 3.75
N ARG A 67 4.51 12.82 2.61
CA ARG A 67 3.33 12.58 1.76
C ARG A 67 2.43 11.45 2.28
N LEU A 68 2.92 10.58 3.15
CA LEU A 68 2.12 9.54 3.79
C LEU A 68 1.47 10.04 5.09
N ARG A 69 2.10 10.99 5.78
CA ARG A 69 1.58 11.60 7.01
C ARG A 69 0.22 12.29 6.82
N GLN A 70 -0.04 12.88 5.65
CA GLN A 70 -1.37 13.42 5.32
C GLN A 70 -2.48 12.35 5.30
N TYR A 71 -2.11 11.07 5.22
CA TYR A 71 -3.01 9.93 5.26
C TYR A 71 -2.96 9.16 6.58
N GLY A 72 -2.34 9.73 7.62
CA GLY A 72 -2.24 9.11 8.96
C GLY A 72 -1.20 8.01 9.06
N ILE A 73 -0.28 7.92 8.09
CA ILE A 73 0.76 6.88 8.02
C ILE A 73 2.13 7.54 8.23
N GLU A 74 2.93 7.02 9.16
CA GLU A 74 4.23 7.61 9.48
C GLU A 74 5.25 7.41 8.37
N GLY A 75 5.18 6.26 7.69
CA GLY A 75 6.09 5.90 6.62
C GLY A 75 5.84 4.50 6.07
N MET A 76 6.82 4.04 5.30
CA MET A 76 6.91 2.70 4.76
C MET A 76 8.12 2.03 5.38
N ASP A 77 7.92 0.84 5.95
CA ASP A 77 8.99 -0.02 6.44
C ASP A 77 9.28 -1.06 5.38
N VAL A 78 10.38 -0.89 4.65
CA VAL A 78 10.78 -1.81 3.59
C VAL A 78 11.74 -2.85 4.13
N TYR A 79 11.37 -4.12 3.98
CA TYR A 79 12.11 -5.27 4.45
C TYR A 79 12.86 -5.96 3.32
N ASP A 80 14.00 -6.54 3.66
CA ASP A 80 14.76 -7.41 2.78
C ASP A 80 14.26 -8.86 2.86
N GLU A 81 14.12 -9.50 1.70
CA GLU A 81 13.66 -10.89 1.60
C GLU A 81 14.52 -11.85 2.41
N THR A 82 15.85 -11.69 2.34
CA THR A 82 16.80 -12.54 3.06
C THR A 82 16.55 -12.42 4.55
N ALA A 83 16.47 -11.19 5.07
CA ALA A 83 16.30 -10.91 6.48
C ALA A 83 15.03 -11.56 7.07
N LEU A 84 13.95 -11.63 6.29
CA LEU A 84 12.68 -12.22 6.73
C LEU A 84 12.65 -13.74 6.65
N THR A 85 13.49 -14.36 5.82
CA THR A 85 13.35 -15.77 5.43
C THR A 85 14.52 -16.66 5.86
N LEU A 86 15.56 -16.09 6.51
CA LEU A 86 16.76 -16.79 7.02
C LEU A 86 16.47 -18.10 7.78
N ASN A 87 15.34 -18.18 8.47
CA ASN A 87 15.07 -19.28 9.41
C ASN A 87 14.27 -20.45 8.80
N PHE A 88 13.65 -20.27 7.62
CA PHE A 88 12.67 -21.24 7.11
C PHE A 88 12.63 -21.42 5.59
N TYR A 89 13.37 -20.64 4.79
CA TYR A 89 13.50 -20.85 3.34
C TYR A 89 14.94 -20.96 2.86
N GLN A 90 15.13 -21.76 1.81
CA GLN A 90 16.39 -21.87 1.08
C GLN A 90 16.63 -20.61 0.23
N GLN A 91 17.65 -19.84 0.59
CA GLN A 91 17.95 -18.53 0.01
C GLN A 91 18.53 -18.58 -1.41
N ASP A 92 19.17 -19.68 -1.80
CA ASP A 92 19.95 -19.75 -3.04
C ASP A 92 19.18 -20.38 -4.22
N ARG A 93 17.85 -20.39 -4.15
CA ARG A 93 17.02 -20.85 -5.26
C ARG A 93 16.83 -19.73 -6.29
N GLN A 94 17.31 -19.99 -7.50
CA GLN A 94 17.08 -19.18 -8.69
C GLN A 94 15.82 -19.63 -9.41
N ARG A 95 15.24 -18.76 -10.22
CA ARG A 95 14.04 -19.01 -11.03
C ARG A 95 12.84 -19.38 -10.15
N ARG A 96 12.39 -18.43 -9.32
CA ARG A 96 11.21 -18.59 -8.46
C ARG A 96 9.96 -18.00 -9.10
N THR A 97 8.87 -18.77 -9.11
CA THR A 97 7.57 -18.31 -9.65
C THR A 97 6.89 -17.35 -8.68
N ASP A 98 5.95 -16.58 -9.21
CA ASP A 98 5.11 -15.68 -8.44
C ASP A 98 4.38 -16.38 -7.27
N GLU A 99 3.83 -17.57 -7.49
CA GLU A 99 3.09 -18.29 -6.45
C GLU A 99 4.01 -18.69 -5.29
N GLU A 100 5.24 -19.11 -5.59
CA GLU A 100 6.24 -19.41 -4.57
C GLU A 100 6.55 -18.14 -3.76
N LEU A 101 6.81 -17.03 -4.44
CA LEU A 101 7.13 -15.75 -3.81
C LEU A 101 6.00 -15.22 -2.91
N ILE A 102 4.75 -15.25 -3.38
CA ILE A 102 3.59 -14.84 -2.58
C ILE A 102 3.39 -15.79 -1.38
N SER A 103 3.61 -17.10 -1.56
CA SER A 103 3.51 -18.06 -0.46
C SER A 103 4.57 -17.82 0.62
N VAL A 104 5.79 -17.44 0.22
CA VAL A 104 6.86 -17.03 1.14
C VAL A 104 6.40 -15.83 1.94
N VAL A 105 5.87 -14.79 1.30
CA VAL A 105 5.43 -13.57 2.01
C VAL A 105 4.32 -13.86 3.01
N ARG A 106 3.32 -14.66 2.62
CA ARG A 106 2.22 -15.05 3.51
C ARG A 106 2.66 -15.90 4.70
N SER A 107 3.81 -16.57 4.59
CA SER A 107 4.39 -17.35 5.69
C SER A 107 5.19 -16.50 6.69
N VAL A 108 5.52 -15.26 6.36
CA VAL A 108 6.19 -14.32 7.27
C VAL A 108 5.16 -13.80 8.28
N ASN A 109 5.29 -14.24 9.54
CA ASN A 109 4.37 -13.84 10.61
C ASN A 109 4.90 -12.69 11.48
N ASN A 110 6.18 -12.33 11.35
CA ASN A 110 6.79 -11.27 12.16
C ASN A 110 7.96 -10.59 11.42
N PRO A 111 7.82 -9.34 10.97
CA PRO A 111 6.57 -8.56 10.93
C PRO A 111 5.59 -9.10 9.89
N GLN A 112 4.28 -8.86 10.08
CA GLN A 112 3.28 -9.16 9.06
C GLN A 112 3.43 -8.17 7.90
N MET A 113 3.57 -8.68 6.67
CA MET A 113 3.70 -7.86 5.47
C MET A 113 2.33 -7.41 4.97
N ASP A 114 2.22 -6.13 4.61
CA ASP A 114 0.98 -5.58 4.04
C ASP A 114 1.02 -5.62 2.51
N ILE A 115 2.15 -5.25 1.92
CA ILE A 115 2.33 -5.19 0.46
C ILE A 115 3.58 -5.99 0.06
N VAL A 116 3.43 -6.83 -0.97
CA VAL A 116 4.55 -7.46 -1.67
C VAL A 116 4.73 -6.80 -3.03
N VAL A 117 5.99 -6.58 -3.41
CA VAL A 117 6.37 -5.98 -4.67
C VAL A 117 7.35 -6.90 -5.41
N PRO A 118 6.85 -7.91 -6.15
CA PRO A 118 7.68 -8.61 -7.11
C PRO A 118 8.08 -7.69 -8.26
N TYR A 119 9.35 -7.73 -8.64
CA TYR A 119 9.87 -7.05 -9.83
C TYR A 119 10.70 -7.99 -10.70
N THR A 120 10.65 -7.79 -12.01
CA THR A 120 11.44 -8.53 -13.00
C THR A 120 12.26 -7.56 -13.82
N ILE A 121 13.55 -7.87 -14.00
CA ILE A 121 14.45 -7.06 -14.82
C ILE A 121 14.77 -7.84 -16.09
N TYR A 122 14.59 -7.20 -17.23
CA TYR A 122 15.01 -7.68 -18.54
C TYR A 122 16.17 -6.82 -19.04
N ALA A 123 17.19 -7.46 -19.60
CA ALA A 123 18.31 -6.76 -20.25
C ALA A 123 18.82 -7.58 -21.44
N ARG A 124 18.87 -6.96 -22.62
CA ARG A 124 19.34 -7.61 -23.85
C ARG A 124 20.09 -6.66 -24.76
N ALA A 125 21.12 -7.18 -25.43
CA ALA A 125 21.85 -6.47 -26.48
C ALA A 125 21.30 -6.88 -27.86
N VAL A 126 20.79 -5.92 -28.61
CA VAL A 126 20.19 -6.13 -29.94
C VAL A 126 21.09 -5.46 -30.98
N THR A 127 21.57 -6.22 -31.95
CA THR A 127 22.33 -5.66 -33.08
C THR A 127 21.35 -5.21 -34.16
N GLU A 128 21.44 -3.95 -34.58
CA GLU A 128 20.59 -3.42 -35.64
C GLU A 128 21.06 -3.93 -37.01
N PRO A 129 20.19 -4.56 -37.81
CA PRO A 129 20.60 -5.31 -38.99
C PRO A 129 21.22 -4.45 -40.10
N TYR A 130 20.88 -3.16 -40.17
CA TYR A 130 21.35 -2.26 -41.22
C TYR A 130 22.61 -1.47 -40.82
N SER A 131 22.71 -1.05 -39.56
CA SER A 131 23.83 -0.23 -39.08
C SER A 131 24.96 -1.07 -38.48
N GLY A 132 24.69 -2.33 -38.11
CA GLY A 132 25.62 -3.18 -37.37
C GLY A 132 25.90 -2.69 -35.94
N ILE A 133 25.17 -1.67 -35.47
CA ILE A 133 25.34 -1.07 -34.14
C ILE A 133 24.61 -1.93 -33.11
N VAL A 134 25.31 -2.25 -32.02
CA VAL A 134 24.72 -2.92 -30.85
C VAL A 134 24.01 -1.89 -29.98
N LYS A 135 22.70 -2.09 -29.79
CA LYS A 135 21.82 -1.30 -28.92
C LYS A 135 21.48 -2.13 -27.68
N LEU A 136 21.56 -1.54 -26.49
CA LEU A 136 21.13 -2.20 -25.27
C LEU A 136 19.68 -1.82 -24.96
N GLN A 137 18.88 -2.80 -24.59
CA GLN A 137 17.52 -2.62 -24.14
C GLN A 137 17.40 -3.16 -22.71
N MET A 138 16.76 -2.38 -21.84
CA MET A 138 16.47 -2.77 -20.48
C MET A 138 15.03 -2.39 -20.12
N ALA A 139 14.37 -3.30 -19.43
CA ALA A 139 13.03 -3.10 -18.89
C ALA A 139 12.98 -3.55 -17.43
N LEU A 140 12.21 -2.82 -16.62
CA LEU A 140 11.91 -3.17 -15.24
C LEU A 140 10.41 -3.19 -15.08
N ASN A 141 9.88 -4.40 -14.89
CA ASN A 141 8.50 -4.64 -14.57
C ASN A 141 8.36 -4.77 -13.06
N TYR A 142 7.37 -4.10 -12.46
CA TYR A 142 6.97 -4.40 -11.09
C TYR A 142 5.46 -4.39 -10.95
N ARG A 143 4.97 -5.13 -9.96
CA ARG A 143 3.59 -5.01 -9.47
C ARG A 143 3.61 -5.01 -7.95
N ALA A 144 2.66 -4.33 -7.35
CA ALA A 144 2.43 -4.28 -5.92
C ALA A 144 1.10 -4.97 -5.63
N LEU A 145 1.10 -5.89 -4.68
CA LEU A 145 -0.05 -6.68 -4.29
C LEU A 145 -0.24 -6.56 -2.78
N ASP A 146 -1.49 -6.39 -2.36
CA ASP A 146 -1.88 -6.56 -0.96
C ASP A 146 -1.76 -8.05 -0.60
N VAL A 147 -0.98 -8.37 0.42
CA VAL A 147 -0.61 -9.76 0.76
C VAL A 147 -1.84 -10.57 1.22
N ARG A 148 -2.76 -9.92 1.95
CA ARG A 148 -3.90 -10.56 2.60
C ARG A 148 -5.00 -10.86 1.59
N SER A 149 -5.37 -9.87 0.80
CA SER A 149 -6.45 -9.95 -0.18
C SER A 149 -5.98 -10.46 -1.55
N GLY A 150 -4.68 -10.39 -1.85
CA GLY A 150 -4.16 -10.60 -3.20
C GLY A 150 -4.55 -9.48 -4.18
N ARG A 151 -5.13 -8.38 -3.68
CA ARG A 151 -5.60 -7.29 -4.52
C ARG A 151 -4.42 -6.53 -5.10
N PHE A 152 -4.54 -6.20 -6.38
CA PHE A 152 -3.60 -5.35 -7.08
C PHE A 152 -3.61 -3.91 -6.54
N VAL A 153 -2.45 -3.42 -6.12
CA VAL A 153 -2.21 -2.05 -5.61
C VAL A 153 -1.76 -1.14 -6.74
N GLY A 154 -0.84 -1.61 -7.57
CA GLY A 154 -0.25 -0.83 -8.66
C GLY A 154 0.76 -1.66 -9.45
N SER A 155 1.07 -1.23 -10.66
CA SER A 155 2.18 -1.77 -11.45
C SER A 155 2.69 -0.68 -12.36
N ASP A 156 3.86 -0.94 -12.92
CA ASP A 156 4.31 -0.25 -14.10
C ASP A 156 5.30 -1.14 -14.86
N ASN A 157 5.40 -0.90 -16.16
CA ASN A 157 6.50 -1.40 -16.98
C ASN A 157 7.38 -0.20 -17.32
N LEU A 158 8.50 -0.08 -16.62
CA LEU A 158 9.48 0.94 -16.95
C LEU A 158 10.45 0.36 -17.95
N ASP A 159 10.21 0.70 -19.19
CA ASP A 159 11.23 0.59 -20.20
C ASP A 159 12.17 1.79 -20.04
N LEU A 160 13.47 1.51 -19.98
CA LEU A 160 14.40 2.58 -20.28
C LEU A 160 14.21 2.81 -21.77
N ASP A 161 13.90 4.06 -22.13
CA ASP A 161 13.92 4.51 -23.52
C ASP A 161 15.37 4.57 -24.04
N THR A 162 16.05 3.43 -23.96
CA THR A 162 17.13 3.07 -24.84
C THR A 162 16.56 2.34 -26.04
N GLN A 163 15.50 2.87 -26.65
CA GLN A 163 15.29 2.65 -28.08
C GLN A 163 16.47 3.26 -28.84
N GLY A 164 17.61 2.57 -28.80
CA GLY A 164 18.82 2.96 -29.49
C GLY A 164 19.77 3.89 -28.76
N VAL A 165 19.94 3.77 -27.43
CA VAL A 165 21.21 4.24 -26.85
C VAL A 165 22.30 3.31 -27.39
N SER A 166 22.95 3.81 -28.43
CA SER A 166 24.11 3.18 -29.02
C SER A 166 25.21 3.25 -27.98
N PHE A 167 25.85 2.12 -27.71
CA PHE A 167 27.08 2.18 -26.95
C PHE A 167 28.08 3.06 -27.70
N THR A 168 28.78 3.93 -26.97
CA THR A 168 29.93 4.67 -27.49
C THR A 168 31.18 4.21 -26.75
N GLY A 169 32.32 4.09 -27.43
CA GLY A 169 33.57 3.66 -26.80
C GLY A 169 33.63 2.15 -26.53
N CYS A 170 34.23 1.74 -25.41
CA CYS A 170 34.52 0.33 -25.09
C CYS A 170 33.30 -0.57 -24.99
N ALA A 171 32.10 -0.03 -24.75
CA ALA A 171 30.86 -0.80 -24.73
C ALA A 171 30.29 -1.06 -26.15
N ALA A 172 30.83 -0.42 -27.19
CA ALA A 172 30.35 -0.56 -28.56
C ALA A 172 31.09 -1.70 -29.26
N GLY A 173 30.35 -2.72 -29.69
CA GLY A 173 30.88 -3.65 -30.68
C GLY A 173 30.92 -2.97 -32.04
N LEU A 174 32.12 -2.74 -32.60
CA LEU A 174 32.31 -2.16 -33.93
C LEU A 174 32.91 -3.21 -34.86
N ASN A 175 32.32 -3.38 -36.05
CA ASN A 175 32.84 -4.24 -37.14
C ASN A 175 33.20 -5.67 -36.69
N GLY A 176 32.36 -6.31 -35.88
CA GLY A 176 32.58 -7.69 -35.41
C GLY A 176 33.48 -7.82 -34.18
N THR A 177 34.00 -6.71 -33.65
CA THR A 177 34.66 -6.71 -32.34
C THR A 177 33.59 -6.79 -31.24
N PRO A 178 33.65 -7.75 -30.30
CA PRO A 178 32.69 -7.81 -29.21
C PRO A 178 32.86 -6.61 -28.27
N ALA A 179 31.76 -6.12 -27.72
CA ALA A 179 31.76 -5.07 -26.70
C ALA A 179 32.50 -5.52 -25.42
N ASP A 180 33.18 -4.58 -24.76
CA ASP A 180 33.86 -4.84 -23.49
C ASP A 180 32.81 -5.20 -22.41
N PRO A 181 32.89 -6.41 -21.80
CA PRO A 181 31.96 -6.82 -20.76
C PRO A 181 31.94 -5.90 -19.53
N HIS A 182 33.05 -5.23 -19.21
CA HIS A 182 33.12 -4.30 -18.09
C HIS A 182 32.28 -3.05 -18.37
N CYS A 183 32.42 -2.48 -19.55
CA CYS A 183 31.70 -1.27 -19.95
C CYS A 183 30.20 -1.54 -20.11
N ILE A 184 29.81 -2.73 -20.59
CA ILE A 184 28.41 -3.15 -20.61
C ILE A 184 27.86 -3.23 -19.18
N LYS A 185 28.57 -3.90 -18.26
CA LYS A 185 28.12 -4.04 -16.87
C LYS A 185 27.96 -2.69 -16.17
N GLU A 186 28.87 -1.77 -16.39
CA GLU A 186 28.79 -0.41 -15.84
C GLU A 186 27.56 0.34 -16.39
N PHE A 187 27.37 0.31 -17.71
CA PHE A 187 26.21 0.95 -18.34
C PHE A 187 24.90 0.36 -17.82
N VAL A 188 24.80 -0.98 -17.75
CA VAL A 188 23.61 -1.69 -17.24
C VAL A 188 23.36 -1.33 -15.77
N SER A 189 24.42 -1.22 -14.95
CA SER A 189 24.30 -0.82 -13.54
C SER A 189 23.75 0.60 -13.41
N GLN A 190 24.36 1.58 -14.08
CA GLN A 190 23.95 2.99 -13.98
C GLN A 190 22.51 3.21 -14.45
N ASN A 191 22.13 2.51 -15.52
CA ASN A 191 20.80 2.60 -16.12
C ASN A 191 19.75 1.82 -15.32
N GLY A 192 20.11 0.63 -14.81
CA GLY A 192 19.27 -0.14 -13.90
C GLY A 192 18.91 0.65 -12.64
N GLU A 193 19.86 1.37 -12.04
CA GLU A 193 19.59 2.24 -10.89
C GLU A 193 18.64 3.40 -11.23
N LYS A 194 18.74 3.99 -12.43
CA LYS A 194 17.80 5.04 -12.86
C LYS A 194 16.38 4.49 -12.97
N LEU A 195 16.22 3.32 -13.60
CA LEU A 195 14.94 2.61 -13.64
C LEU A 195 14.40 2.32 -12.24
N ALA A 196 15.26 1.80 -11.36
CA ALA A 196 14.92 1.48 -9.98
C ALA A 196 14.43 2.70 -9.20
N ARG A 197 15.10 3.86 -9.35
CA ARG A 197 14.66 5.13 -8.74
C ARG A 197 13.29 5.56 -9.28
N ASN A 198 13.09 5.53 -10.59
CA ASN A 198 11.82 5.90 -11.20
C ASN A 198 10.69 4.95 -10.77
N ALA A 199 10.98 3.65 -10.72
CA ALA A 199 10.06 2.61 -10.25
C ALA A 199 9.68 2.84 -8.79
N GLY A 200 10.67 3.00 -7.90
CA GLY A 200 10.46 3.29 -6.48
C GLY A 200 9.66 4.58 -6.26
N ASN A 201 9.94 5.63 -7.04
CA ASN A 201 9.19 6.87 -6.98
C ASN A 201 7.71 6.67 -7.37
N LYS A 202 7.45 6.10 -8.55
CA LYS A 202 6.08 5.84 -9.02
C LYS A 202 5.32 4.91 -8.07
N LEU A 203 5.97 3.85 -7.61
CA LEU A 203 5.41 2.90 -6.66
C LEU A 203 5.00 3.58 -5.34
N ALA A 204 5.88 4.42 -4.77
CA ALA A 204 5.55 5.17 -3.57
C ALA A 204 4.32 6.07 -3.75
N LEU A 205 4.14 6.67 -4.94
CA LEU A 205 2.96 7.46 -5.27
C LEU A 205 1.69 6.61 -5.40
N GLN A 206 1.79 5.46 -6.06
CA GLN A 206 0.67 4.52 -6.21
C GLN A 206 0.21 4.02 -4.84
N ILE A 207 1.15 3.66 -3.96
CA ILE A 207 0.88 3.23 -2.59
C ILE A 207 0.27 4.37 -1.78
N ALA A 208 0.88 5.57 -1.79
CA ALA A 208 0.34 6.72 -1.08
C ALA A 208 -1.08 7.07 -1.55
N GLY A 209 -1.34 6.97 -2.86
CA GLY A 209 -2.67 7.13 -3.42
C GLY A 209 -3.64 6.11 -2.87
N LEU A 210 -3.32 4.81 -2.93
CA LEU A 210 -4.16 3.73 -2.41
C LEU A 210 -4.44 3.89 -0.90
N LEU A 211 -3.43 4.24 -0.12
CA LEU A 211 -3.57 4.46 1.32
C LEU A 211 -4.44 5.68 1.61
N GLY A 212 -4.28 6.77 0.86
CA GLY A 212 -5.18 7.93 0.97
C GLY A 212 -6.64 7.60 0.64
N ARG A 213 -6.86 6.63 -0.25
CA ARG A 213 -8.19 6.11 -0.59
C ARG A 213 -8.75 5.17 0.49
N GLN A 214 -7.89 4.45 1.21
CA GLN A 214 -8.26 3.44 2.21
C GLN A 214 -8.44 4.03 3.62
N TYR A 215 -7.63 5.03 4.00
CA TYR A 215 -7.59 5.61 5.34
C TYR A 215 -8.31 6.96 5.48
N GLY A 216 -9.01 7.43 4.43
CA GLY A 216 -9.95 8.54 4.55
C GLY A 216 -9.32 9.85 5.06
N GLY A 217 -8.25 10.30 4.43
CA GLY A 217 -7.73 11.64 4.65
C GLY A 217 -8.69 12.67 4.04
N SER A 218 -9.38 13.44 4.89
CA SER A 218 -10.12 14.65 4.49
C SER A 218 -9.14 15.74 4.05
N GLY A 219 -8.50 15.55 2.89
CA GLY A 219 -7.50 16.49 2.39
C GLY A 219 -6.52 15.84 1.43
N ALA A 220 -6.97 15.44 0.25
CA ALA A 220 -6.11 15.29 -0.90
C ALA A 220 -6.89 15.69 -2.15
N SER A 221 -6.93 17.00 -2.40
CA SER A 221 -7.23 17.53 -3.73
C SER A 221 -6.20 16.99 -4.71
N GLU A 222 -6.71 16.62 -5.89
CA GLU A 222 -6.02 16.46 -7.16
C GLU A 222 -4.70 15.68 -7.15
N VAL A 223 -4.80 14.42 -7.58
CA VAL A 223 -3.71 13.77 -8.30
C VAL A 223 -3.56 14.53 -9.62
N GLU A 224 -2.70 15.54 -9.62
CA GLU A 224 -2.18 16.13 -10.84
C GLU A 224 -1.39 15.04 -11.57
N THR A 225 -1.93 14.58 -12.69
CA THR A 225 -1.19 13.77 -13.66
C THR A 225 -0.08 14.65 -14.21
N ILE A 226 1.16 14.40 -13.78
CA ILE A 226 2.33 14.93 -14.48
C ILE A 226 2.48 14.09 -15.74
N ASP A 227 1.82 14.54 -16.80
CA ASP A 227 2.19 14.18 -18.17
C ASP A 227 3.60 14.73 -18.44
N ASP A 228 4.38 13.93 -19.17
CA ASP A 228 5.71 14.25 -19.64
C ASP A 228 5.76 15.65 -20.27
N ALA A 229 6.52 16.56 -19.66
CA ALA A 229 6.88 17.82 -20.30
C ALA A 229 8.39 18.07 -20.19
N PRO A 230 9.06 18.42 -21.32
CA PRO A 230 10.47 18.74 -21.32
C PRO A 230 10.71 20.09 -20.66
N ILE A 231 11.84 20.19 -19.98
CA ILE A 231 12.39 21.42 -19.38
C ILE A 231 12.44 22.52 -20.45
N ASN A 232 11.74 23.65 -20.25
CA ASN A 232 12.12 25.00 -20.71
C ASN A 232 11.23 26.12 -20.08
N ASP A 233 11.91 27.05 -19.41
CA ASP A 233 11.70 28.50 -19.24
C ASP A 233 10.33 29.17 -18.90
N ALA A 234 10.39 29.92 -17.79
CA ALA A 234 10.00 31.33 -17.59
C ALA A 234 8.52 31.82 -17.57
N LEU A 235 8.19 32.44 -16.42
CA LEU A 235 7.34 33.63 -16.16
C LEU A 235 5.81 33.54 -16.36
N GLY A 236 5.04 33.93 -15.32
CA GLY A 236 3.67 34.43 -15.49
C GLY A 236 2.75 34.30 -14.29
N ASP A 237 2.57 35.42 -13.58
CA ASP A 237 1.66 35.67 -12.45
C ASP A 237 0.15 35.50 -12.83
N VAL A 238 -0.67 34.89 -11.95
CA VAL A 238 -2.06 35.32 -11.66
C VAL A 238 -2.60 34.62 -10.41
N ALA A 239 -2.92 35.43 -9.41
CA ALA A 239 -3.72 35.07 -8.25
C ALA A 239 -5.14 34.60 -8.66
N ALA A 240 -5.58 33.47 -8.11
CA ALA A 240 -6.99 33.08 -8.06
C ALA A 240 -7.38 32.68 -6.61
N LEU A 241 -8.43 33.32 -6.12
CA LEU A 241 -9.02 33.21 -4.79
C LEU A 241 -9.45 31.76 -4.45
N PRO A 242 -9.49 31.36 -3.16
CA PRO A 242 -10.00 30.05 -2.77
C PRO A 242 -11.53 30.00 -2.95
N SER A 243 -11.97 29.25 -3.95
CA SER A 243 -13.33 28.76 -4.09
C SER A 243 -13.65 27.85 -2.90
N ARG A 244 -14.67 28.19 -2.11
CA ARG A 244 -15.24 27.31 -1.08
C ARG A 244 -15.78 26.07 -1.77
N GLY A 245 -15.03 24.96 -1.65
CA GLY A 245 -15.42 23.65 -2.16
C GLY A 245 -16.83 23.27 -1.70
N ALA A 246 -17.69 23.05 -2.69
CA ALA A 246 -18.96 22.35 -2.51
C ALA A 246 -18.67 20.99 -1.87
N ALA A 247 -19.39 20.66 -0.80
CA ALA A 247 -19.36 19.34 -0.20
C ALA A 247 -19.75 18.30 -1.26
N GLY A 248 -18.75 17.58 -1.77
CA GLY A 248 -18.94 16.47 -2.71
C GLY A 248 -19.90 15.45 -2.13
N SER A 249 -20.71 14.84 -3.00
CA SER A 249 -21.61 13.78 -2.58
C SER A 249 -20.75 12.65 -1.99
N GLY A 250 -20.93 12.29 -0.71
CA GLY A 250 -20.01 11.36 -0.01
C GLY A 250 -19.95 9.91 -0.53
N CYS A 251 -20.26 9.66 -1.81
CA CYS A 251 -20.08 8.42 -2.55
C CYS A 251 -18.92 8.48 -3.56
N ASP A 252 -18.11 9.54 -3.55
CA ASP A 252 -16.99 9.72 -4.48
C ASP A 252 -15.72 8.95 -4.05
N ASN A 253 -15.77 8.20 -2.94
CA ASN A 253 -14.66 7.35 -2.52
C ASN A 253 -14.57 6.07 -3.38
N ILE A 254 -13.43 5.41 -3.32
CA ILE A 254 -13.21 4.14 -4.02
C ILE A 254 -13.96 3.02 -3.31
N PRO A 255 -14.51 2.02 -4.04
CA PRO A 255 -15.13 0.86 -3.45
C PRO A 255 -14.21 0.14 -2.46
N THR A 256 -14.63 0.07 -1.20
CA THR A 256 -14.04 -0.73 -0.13
C THR A 256 -15.01 -1.84 0.26
N THR A 257 -14.49 -2.99 0.70
CA THR A 257 -15.30 -4.10 1.19
C THR A 257 -15.07 -4.25 2.69
N PHE A 258 -16.14 -4.17 3.46
CA PHE A 258 -16.14 -4.40 4.91
C PHE A 258 -16.66 -5.79 5.21
N SER A 259 -16.02 -6.48 6.15
CA SER A 259 -16.57 -7.67 6.82
C SER A 259 -17.35 -7.20 8.03
N VAL A 260 -18.67 -7.39 8.03
CA VAL A 260 -19.57 -6.93 9.11
C VAL A 260 -20.21 -8.13 9.77
N THR A 261 -19.83 -8.37 11.02
CA THR A 261 -20.26 -9.53 11.79
C THR A 261 -21.27 -9.10 12.85
N PHE A 262 -22.46 -9.68 12.82
CA PHE A 262 -23.52 -9.45 13.81
C PHE A 262 -23.64 -10.67 14.71
N ARG A 263 -23.52 -10.47 16.03
CA ARG A 263 -23.59 -11.52 17.05
C ARG A 263 -24.74 -11.30 18.02
N GLY A 264 -25.46 -12.37 18.34
CA GLY A 264 -26.55 -12.34 19.31
C GLY A 264 -27.86 -11.71 18.80
N PHE A 265 -28.04 -11.61 17.48
CA PHE A 265 -29.26 -11.09 16.86
C PHE A 265 -30.27 -12.22 16.58
N GLU A 266 -31.56 -11.95 16.75
CA GLU A 266 -32.63 -12.87 16.32
C GLU A 266 -32.69 -12.99 14.79
N GLN A 267 -33.18 -14.11 14.27
CA GLN A 267 -33.34 -14.31 12.81
C GLN A 267 -34.14 -13.20 12.12
N ARG A 268 -35.19 -12.69 12.77
CA ARG A 268 -35.98 -11.57 12.23
C ARG A 268 -35.17 -10.27 12.17
N GLN A 269 -34.30 -10.04 13.14
CA GLN A 269 -33.41 -8.88 13.16
C GLN A 269 -32.34 -9.02 12.07
N MET A 270 -31.77 -10.22 11.88
CA MET A 270 -30.78 -10.45 10.83
C MET A 270 -31.33 -10.18 9.42
N ASN A 271 -32.55 -10.60 9.12
CA ASN A 271 -33.20 -10.27 7.84
C ASN A 271 -33.42 -8.77 7.66
N ALA A 272 -33.76 -8.05 8.73
CA ALA A 272 -33.93 -6.60 8.70
C ALA A 272 -32.59 -5.88 8.49
N VAL A 273 -31.50 -6.36 9.10
CA VAL A 273 -30.15 -5.83 8.91
C VAL A 273 -29.76 -5.88 7.43
N GLU A 274 -29.96 -7.02 6.77
CA GLU A 274 -29.66 -7.18 5.35
C GLU A 274 -30.42 -6.16 4.49
N GLU A 275 -31.72 -5.99 4.74
CA GLU A 275 -32.55 -5.02 4.04
C GLU A 275 -32.05 -3.59 4.26
N TYR A 276 -31.75 -3.19 5.50
CA TYR A 276 -31.20 -1.87 5.78
C TYR A 276 -29.85 -1.62 5.10
N MET A 277 -28.95 -2.59 5.17
CA MET A 277 -27.62 -2.50 4.56
C MET A 277 -27.70 -2.36 3.03
N ALA A 278 -28.62 -3.07 2.38
CA ALA A 278 -28.84 -2.98 0.95
C ALA A 278 -29.31 -1.59 0.48
N TYR A 279 -30.02 -0.84 1.35
CA TYR A 279 -30.55 0.49 1.03
C TYR A 279 -29.63 1.65 1.43
N TRP A 280 -28.48 1.40 2.06
CA TRP A 280 -27.58 2.48 2.43
C TRP A 280 -27.04 3.21 1.21
N LYS A 281 -26.96 4.54 1.33
CA LYS A 281 -26.39 5.38 0.28
C LYS A 281 -24.93 4.94 0.03
N CYS A 282 -24.56 4.82 -1.25
CA CYS A 282 -23.26 4.34 -1.72
C CYS A 282 -23.01 2.82 -1.53
N ALA A 283 -24.04 2.01 -1.24
CA ALA A 283 -23.96 0.56 -1.35
C ALA A 283 -23.67 0.14 -2.79
N LEU A 284 -22.80 -0.86 -2.97
CA LEU A 284 -22.50 -1.44 -4.29
C LEU A 284 -22.85 -2.92 -4.34
N ASP A 285 -22.55 -3.65 -3.27
CA ASP A 285 -22.78 -5.08 -3.19
C ASP A 285 -22.91 -5.49 -1.71
N LEU A 286 -23.71 -6.51 -1.46
CA LEU A 286 -23.93 -7.09 -0.14
C LEU A 286 -24.09 -8.60 -0.33
N ASP A 287 -23.22 -9.37 0.31
CA ASP A 287 -23.25 -10.83 0.27
C ASP A 287 -23.09 -11.42 1.68
N VAL A 288 -23.60 -12.62 1.90
CA VAL A 288 -23.48 -13.35 3.17
C VAL A 288 -22.31 -14.33 3.05
N THR A 289 -21.24 -14.09 3.80
CA THR A 289 -20.03 -14.92 3.76
C THR A 289 -19.98 -15.99 4.84
N GLY A 290 -20.76 -15.83 5.91
CA GLY A 290 -20.88 -16.82 6.98
C GLY A 290 -22.19 -16.65 7.74
N SER A 291 -22.81 -17.76 8.13
CA SER A 291 -24.02 -17.77 8.94
C SER A 291 -23.99 -18.97 9.88
N ASP A 292 -24.02 -18.67 11.18
CA ASP A 292 -24.16 -19.58 12.29
C ASP A 292 -25.44 -19.24 13.08
N PHE A 293 -25.81 -20.09 14.05
CA PHE A 293 -27.03 -19.91 14.85
C PHE A 293 -27.10 -18.59 15.66
N SER A 294 -25.95 -17.98 15.96
CA SER A 294 -25.86 -16.76 16.77
C SER A 294 -24.98 -15.69 16.13
N GLU A 295 -24.51 -15.89 14.91
CA GLU A 295 -23.54 -15.03 14.23
C GLU A 295 -23.80 -15.02 12.73
N ILE A 296 -23.83 -13.84 12.11
CA ILE A 296 -23.88 -13.69 10.66
C ILE A 296 -22.82 -12.70 10.21
N THR A 297 -22.10 -13.04 9.16
CA THR A 297 -21.05 -12.19 8.58
C THR A 297 -21.46 -11.79 7.17
N PHE A 298 -21.52 -10.48 6.94
CA PHE A 298 -21.76 -9.88 5.64
C PHE A 298 -20.46 -9.36 5.04
N SER A 299 -20.24 -9.64 3.76
CA SER A 299 -19.30 -8.91 2.91
C SER A 299 -20.03 -7.75 2.27
N TYR A 300 -19.75 -6.53 2.74
CA TYR A 300 -20.43 -5.32 2.32
C TYR A 300 -19.50 -4.40 1.53
N LYS A 301 -19.77 -4.24 0.23
CA LYS A 301 -19.00 -3.38 -0.67
C LYS A 301 -19.67 -2.01 -0.79
N THR A 302 -18.94 -0.95 -0.48
CA THR A 302 -19.48 0.41 -0.50
C THR A 302 -18.42 1.44 -0.93
N ARG A 303 -18.87 2.61 -1.41
CA ARG A 303 -18.01 3.80 -1.56
C ARG A 303 -18.05 4.72 -0.33
N SER A 304 -18.57 4.22 0.79
CA SER A 304 -18.59 4.94 2.06
C SER A 304 -17.29 4.71 2.83
N ASP A 305 -16.85 5.73 3.55
CA ASP A 305 -15.77 5.64 4.53
C ASP A 305 -16.24 4.90 5.80
N GLN A 306 -15.28 4.41 6.60
CA GLN A 306 -15.55 3.64 7.81
C GLN A 306 -16.41 4.41 8.82
N GLN A 307 -16.22 5.72 8.97
CA GLN A 307 -16.99 6.53 9.93
C GLN A 307 -18.46 6.62 9.52
N ARG A 308 -18.73 6.75 8.22
CA ARG A 308 -20.09 6.71 7.70
C ARG A 308 -20.73 5.33 7.85
N MET A 309 -19.96 4.28 7.64
CA MET A 309 -20.41 2.90 7.82
C MET A 309 -20.82 2.65 9.30
N LEU A 310 -19.97 3.00 10.27
CA LEU A 310 -20.29 2.92 11.70
C LEU A 310 -21.52 3.76 12.07
N ARG A 311 -21.63 4.97 11.51
CA ARG A 311 -22.82 5.82 11.72
C ARG A 311 -24.09 5.17 11.18
N ASN A 312 -24.05 4.59 9.99
CA ASN A 312 -25.19 3.91 9.38
C ASN A 312 -25.60 2.68 10.21
N ILE A 313 -24.64 1.91 10.71
CA ILE A 313 -24.92 0.79 11.63
C ILE A 313 -25.61 1.29 12.89
N ARG A 314 -25.08 2.34 13.55
CA ARG A 314 -25.71 2.88 14.77
C ARG A 314 -27.16 3.35 14.53
N LEU A 315 -27.39 4.06 13.42
CA LEU A 315 -28.74 4.52 13.05
C LEU A 315 -29.69 3.36 12.74
N MET A 316 -29.18 2.31 12.07
CA MET A 316 -29.95 1.09 11.82
C MET A 316 -30.32 0.39 13.13
N LEU A 317 -29.37 0.22 14.05
CA LEU A 317 -29.61 -0.40 15.35
C LEU A 317 -30.63 0.39 16.18
N GLU A 318 -30.52 1.73 16.17
CA GLU A 318 -31.48 2.62 16.81
C GLU A 318 -32.89 2.46 16.22
N LEU A 319 -33.00 2.40 14.88
CA LEU A 319 -34.28 2.21 14.19
C LEU A 319 -34.89 0.82 14.44
N MET A 320 -34.04 -0.20 14.60
CA MET A 320 -34.45 -1.56 14.96
C MET A 320 -34.78 -1.72 16.45
N GLY A 321 -34.48 -0.72 17.29
CA GLY A 321 -34.65 -0.80 18.74
C GLY A 321 -33.69 -1.78 19.43
N VAL A 322 -32.55 -2.08 18.81
CA VAL A 322 -31.54 -3.00 19.35
C VAL A 322 -30.41 -2.20 19.99
N VAL A 323 -30.10 -2.51 21.25
CA VAL A 323 -28.95 -1.92 21.94
C VAL A 323 -27.71 -2.75 21.59
N ALA A 324 -26.86 -2.21 20.71
CA ALA A 324 -25.58 -2.79 20.34
C ALA A 324 -24.61 -1.66 19.97
N GLU A 325 -23.32 -1.86 20.22
CA GLU A 325 -22.28 -0.91 19.82
C GLU A 325 -21.37 -1.56 18.77
N PRO A 326 -21.23 -0.97 17.57
CA PRO A 326 -20.30 -1.50 16.57
C PRO A 326 -18.86 -1.23 17.00
N GLN A 327 -18.04 -2.28 17.02
CA GLN A 327 -16.61 -2.20 17.29
C GLN A 327 -15.80 -2.57 16.06
N THR A 328 -14.70 -1.86 15.83
CA THR A 328 -13.77 -2.12 14.73
C THR A 328 -12.68 -3.06 15.23
N GLN A 329 -12.53 -4.25 14.63
CA GLN A 329 -11.46 -5.21 14.98
C GLN A 329 -10.27 -5.16 14.01
N GLY A 330 -10.39 -4.39 12.94
CA GLY A 330 -9.32 -4.12 11.97
C GLY A 330 -9.70 -2.94 11.07
N SER A 331 -8.94 -2.74 9.98
CA SER A 331 -9.22 -1.64 9.04
C SER A 331 -10.56 -1.78 8.33
N ASN A 332 -10.99 -3.01 8.01
CA ASN A 332 -12.23 -3.29 7.29
C ASN A 332 -13.12 -4.33 7.99
N GLU A 333 -12.88 -4.59 9.28
CA GLU A 333 -13.63 -5.58 10.05
C GLU A 333 -14.41 -4.89 11.17
N ILE A 334 -15.73 -5.10 11.17
CA ILE A 334 -16.65 -4.49 12.13
C ILE A 334 -17.50 -5.59 12.76
N VAL A 335 -17.48 -5.64 14.09
CA VAL A 335 -18.24 -6.59 14.88
C VAL A 335 -19.29 -5.83 15.68
N VAL A 336 -20.53 -6.32 15.62
CA VAL A 336 -21.70 -5.75 16.29
C VAL A 336 -22.25 -6.82 17.22
N GLU A 337 -22.17 -6.58 18.51
CA GLU A 337 -22.66 -7.51 19.53
C GLU A 337 -23.91 -6.95 20.20
N ALA A 338 -25.01 -7.71 20.12
CA ALA A 338 -26.25 -7.34 20.79
C ALA A 338 -26.09 -7.42 22.31
N LEU A 339 -26.35 -6.32 23.01
CA LEU A 339 -26.43 -6.31 24.46
C LEU A 339 -27.83 -6.82 24.84
N GLY A 340 -27.92 -8.11 25.17
CA GLY A 340 -29.13 -8.69 25.73
C GLY A 340 -29.58 -7.86 26.93
N ILE A 341 -30.84 -7.41 26.94
CA ILE A 341 -31.44 -6.78 28.10
C ILE A 341 -31.45 -7.83 29.21
N ARG A 342 -30.52 -7.71 30.17
CA ARG A 342 -30.68 -8.40 31.46
C ARG A 342 -31.86 -7.73 32.15
N GLU A 343 -33.05 -8.32 32.00
CA GLU A 343 -34.14 -8.09 32.94
C GLU A 343 -33.60 -8.47 34.33
N ASN A 344 -33.51 -7.48 35.22
CA ASN A 344 -33.23 -7.68 36.64
C ASN A 344 -34.43 -8.31 37.34
#